data_AF-A0A3C0QPU5-F1
#
_entry.id   AF-A0A3C0QPU5-F1
#
_cell.length_a   1.000
_cell.length_b   1.000
_cell.length_c   1.000
_cell.angle_alpha   90.00
_cell.angle_beta   90.00
_cell.angle_gamma   90.00
#
_symmetry.space_group_name_H-M   'P 1'
#
loop_
_entity.id
_entity.type
_entity.pdbx_description
1 polymer ?
#
loop_
_entity_poly.entity_id
_entity_poly.type
_entity_poly.pdbx_seq_one_letter_code
_entity_poly.pdbx_strand_id
1 'polypeptide(L)'
;MKQKGMIISVLMGFVMSLSLSLTGNLLSGHFSIGGFLLSFAVSFVISIIIGLIVPMKPLGDSACRKCNIEPETFKANLLTSLISDLIYTPILTLLMVLLMTNLSAGQLRHQIAELDTQIAQLQQQIESIPPEQTDSINQMQASIAEMQGAKNAMTEAIPQFLPSFLPSLVVCLIIGYILIMIFQPIFVKMVMKPNIPPQSPPEP
;
A
#
# COMPACT_ATOMS: atom_id res chain seq x y z
N MET A 1 -20.40 20.93 11.92
CA MET A 1 -19.12 20.20 12.06
C MET A 1 -18.89 19.04 11.08
N LYS A 2 -19.92 18.35 10.54
CA LYS A 2 -19.73 17.20 9.63
C LYS A 2 -18.98 17.51 8.32
N GLN A 3 -19.10 18.72 7.77
CA GLN A 3 -18.50 19.10 6.48
C GLN A 3 -16.98 19.33 6.53
N LYS A 4 -16.46 19.96 7.59
CA LYS A 4 -15.03 20.28 7.71
C LYS A 4 -14.16 19.03 7.93
N GLY A 5 -14.64 18.06 8.71
CA GLY A 5 -13.93 16.81 8.95
C GLY A 5 -13.76 15.95 7.69
N MET A 6 -14.77 15.94 6.82
CA MET A 6 -14.72 15.20 5.55
C MET A 6 -13.69 15.80 4.59
N ILE A 7 -13.64 17.13 4.48
CA ILE A 7 -12.66 17.84 3.63
C ILE A 7 -11.23 17.53 4.09
N ILE A 8 -10.97 17.54 5.40
CA ILE A 8 -9.64 17.25 5.94
C ILE A 8 -9.22 15.80 5.63
N SER A 9 -10.14 14.84 5.78
CA SER A 9 -9.87 13.43 5.46
C SER A 9 -9.56 13.22 3.97
N VAL A 10 -10.32 13.86 3.08
CA VAL A 10 -10.09 13.78 1.63
C VAL A 10 -8.76 14.43 1.23
N LEU A 11 -8.44 15.60 1.78
CA LEU A 11 -7.20 16.31 1.47
C LEU A 11 -5.96 15.52 1.94
N MET A 12 -6.05 14.90 3.12
CA MET A 12 -4.97 14.07 3.66
C MET A 12 -4.80 12.79 2.82
N GLY A 13 -5.90 12.13 2.44
CA GLY A 13 -5.88 10.97 1.56
C GLY A 13 -5.27 11.28 0.19
N PHE A 14 -5.56 12.45 -0.37
CA PHE A 14 -4.99 12.94 -1.62
C PHE A 14 -3.46 13.08 -1.53
N VAL A 15 -2.96 13.79 -0.53
CA VAL A 15 -1.50 14.03 -0.35
C VAL A 15 -0.74 12.72 -0.14
N MET A 16 -1.29 11.81 0.66
CA MET A 16 -0.69 10.50 0.89
C MET A 16 -0.67 9.65 -0.38
N SER A 17 -1.77 9.63 -1.14
CA SER A 17 -1.86 8.87 -2.40
C SER A 17 -0.90 9.42 -3.46
N LEU A 18 -0.76 10.74 -3.54
CA LEU A 18 0.19 11.40 -4.43
C LEU A 18 1.64 11.02 -4.05
N SER A 19 1.98 11.09 -2.76
CA SER A 19 3.32 10.82 -2.27
C SER A 19 3.72 9.35 -2.45
N LEU A 20 2.80 8.42 -2.18
CA LEU A 20 3.01 6.99 -2.37
C LEU A 20 3.17 6.62 -3.85
N SER A 21 2.32 7.17 -4.73
CA SER A 21 2.44 6.95 -6.18
C SER A 21 3.76 7.49 -6.74
N LEU A 22 4.16 8.68 -6.29
CA LEU A 22 5.43 9.29 -6.72
C LEU A 22 6.63 8.47 -6.23
N THR A 23 6.63 8.09 -4.95
CA THR A 23 7.70 7.32 -4.32
C THR A 23 7.85 5.94 -4.97
N GLY A 24 6.75 5.25 -5.25
CA GLY A 24 6.78 3.94 -5.92
C GLY A 24 7.38 3.99 -7.32
N ASN A 25 7.01 5.00 -8.13
CA ASN A 25 7.59 5.17 -9.46
C ASN A 25 9.06 5.59 -9.41
N LEU A 26 9.45 6.47 -8.48
CA LEU A 26 10.84 6.90 -8.31
C LEU A 26 11.74 5.75 -7.85
N LEU A 27 11.30 4.92 -6.91
CA LEU A 27 12.08 3.78 -6.40
C LEU A 27 12.24 2.65 -7.43
N SER A 28 11.28 2.50 -8.35
CA SER A 28 11.33 1.45 -9.38
C SER A 28 12.38 1.68 -10.47
N GLY A 29 12.98 2.88 -10.55
CA GLY A 29 13.95 3.24 -11.58
C GLY A 29 13.36 3.49 -12.99
N HIS A 30 12.08 3.16 -13.21
CA HIS A 30 11.38 3.36 -14.47
C HIS A 30 10.19 4.29 -14.30
N PHE A 31 10.40 5.58 -14.56
CA PHE A 31 9.34 6.57 -14.46
C PHE A 31 8.44 6.53 -15.69
N SER A 32 7.24 5.95 -15.53
CA SER A 32 6.17 6.01 -16.53
C SER A 32 5.04 6.89 -16.03
N ILE A 33 4.72 7.95 -16.77
CA ILE A 33 3.58 8.85 -16.46
C ILE A 33 2.26 8.06 -16.39
N GLY A 34 2.08 7.07 -17.27
CA GLY A 34 0.91 6.20 -17.24
C GLY A 34 0.84 5.36 -15.96
N GLY A 35 1.97 4.78 -15.54
CA GLY A 35 2.06 4.02 -14.29
C GLY A 35 1.80 4.87 -13.05
N PHE A 36 2.32 6.10 -13.02
CA PHE A 36 2.07 7.08 -11.96
C PHE A 36 0.60 7.47 -11.83
N LEU A 37 -0.05 7.85 -12.94
CA LEU A 37 -1.45 8.25 -12.94
C LEU A 37 -2.37 7.10 -12.52
N LEU A 38 -2.12 5.89 -13.03
CA LEU A 38 -2.89 4.70 -12.66
C LEU A 38 -2.72 4.36 -11.17
N SER A 39 -1.48 4.35 -10.67
CA SER A 39 -1.18 4.07 -9.26
C SER A 39 -1.80 5.11 -8.34
N PHE A 40 -1.72 6.39 -8.73
CA PHE A 40 -2.35 7.49 -7.98
C PHE A 40 -3.87 7.33 -7.92
N ALA A 41 -4.52 7.08 -9.06
CA ALA A 41 -5.97 6.92 -9.12
C ALA A 41 -6.45 5.74 -8.27
N VAL A 42 -5.76 4.60 -8.36
CA VAL A 42 -6.06 3.40 -7.55
C VAL A 42 -5.88 3.67 -6.07
N SER A 43 -4.74 4.24 -5.65
CA SER A 43 -4.50 4.60 -4.24
C SER A 43 -5.53 5.59 -3.71
N PHE A 44 -5.95 6.57 -4.51
CA PHE A 44 -6.94 7.56 -4.13
C PHE A 44 -8.33 6.94 -3.94
N VAL A 45 -8.76 6.04 -4.83
CA VAL A 45 -10.04 5.33 -4.70
C VAL A 45 -10.03 4.43 -3.47
N ILE A 46 -8.96 3.69 -3.23
CA ILE A 46 -8.81 2.83 -2.05
C ILE A 46 -8.87 3.66 -0.77
N SER A 47 -8.19 4.82 -0.73
CA SER A 47 -8.24 5.78 0.37
C SER A 47 -9.67 6.26 0.67
N ILE A 48 -10.45 6.58 -0.37
CA ILE A 48 -11.86 7.01 -0.22
C ILE A 48 -12.70 5.87 0.36
N ILE A 49 -12.56 4.66 -0.19
CA ILE A 49 -13.31 3.48 0.26
C ILE A 49 -13.03 3.20 1.75
N ILE A 50 -11.76 3.24 2.16
CA ILE A 50 -11.37 3.01 3.57
C ILE A 50 -11.91 4.12 4.47
N GLY A 51 -11.84 5.38 4.03
CA GLY A 51 -12.42 6.51 4.75
C GLY A 51 -13.94 6.42 4.93
N LEU A 52 -14.63 5.74 4.01
CA LEU A 52 -16.07 5.46 4.09
C LEU A 52 -16.40 4.24 4.96
N ILE A 53 -15.65 3.15 4.81
CA ILE A 53 -15.93 1.88 5.51
C ILE A 53 -15.71 2.02 7.00
N VAL A 54 -14.71 2.81 7.44
CA VAL A 54 -14.30 2.76 8.83
C VAL A 54 -14.71 4.03 9.60
N PRO A 55 -15.66 3.92 10.54
CA PRO A 55 -16.19 5.06 11.26
C PRO A 55 -15.24 5.50 12.39
N MET A 56 -14.38 6.47 12.09
CA MET A 56 -13.38 7.03 13.03
C MET A 56 -13.98 7.57 14.34
N LYS A 57 -15.17 8.20 14.26
CA LYS A 57 -15.80 8.86 15.41
C LYS A 57 -16.16 7.91 16.56
N PRO A 58 -16.98 6.86 16.36
CA PRO A 58 -17.38 5.99 17.46
C PRO A 58 -16.20 5.24 18.09
N LEU A 59 -15.16 4.90 17.31
CA LEU A 59 -13.96 4.24 17.83
C LEU A 59 -13.18 5.15 18.77
N GLY A 60 -12.91 6.40 18.34
CA GLY A 60 -12.24 7.40 19.16
C GLY A 60 -13.02 7.78 20.41
N ASP A 61 -14.32 8.05 20.27
CA ASP A 61 -15.18 8.44 21.40
C ASP A 61 -15.29 7.33 22.45
N SER A 62 -15.34 6.06 22.02
CA SER A 62 -15.38 4.91 22.92
C SER A 62 -14.07 4.74 23.70
N ALA A 63 -12.93 4.97 23.05
CA ALA A 63 -11.63 4.92 23.71
C ALA A 63 -11.46 6.06 24.71
N CYS A 64 -11.80 7.30 24.32
CA CYS A 64 -11.71 8.47 25.21
C CYS A 64 -12.61 8.33 26.44
N ARG A 65 -13.83 7.77 26.28
CA ARG A 65 -14.73 7.46 27.41
C ARG A 65 -14.13 6.43 28.36
N LYS A 66 -13.51 5.36 27.85
CA LYS A 66 -12.86 4.35 28.69
C LYS A 66 -11.66 4.89 29.46
N CYS A 67 -10.97 5.88 28.89
CA CYS A 67 -9.79 6.49 29.51
C CYS A 67 -10.10 7.75 30.33
N ASN A 68 -11.37 8.17 30.45
CA ASN A 68 -11.77 9.42 31.13
C ASN A 68 -10.98 10.66 30.64
N ILE A 69 -10.69 10.73 29.34
CA ILE A 69 -10.00 11.87 28.75
C ILE A 69 -11.04 12.82 28.16
N GLU A 70 -10.93 14.11 28.49
CA GLU A 70 -11.80 15.14 27.91
C GLU A 70 -11.66 15.18 26.38
N PRO A 71 -12.79 15.18 25.65
CA PRO A 71 -12.78 15.31 24.19
C PRO A 71 -12.14 16.64 23.78
N GLU A 72 -11.52 16.64 22.60
CA GLU A 72 -10.79 17.78 22.03
C GLU A 72 -9.49 18.20 22.74
N THR A 73 -9.05 17.45 23.75
CA THR A 73 -7.70 17.62 24.31
C THR A 73 -6.64 17.00 23.39
N PHE A 74 -5.41 17.52 23.45
CA PHE A 74 -4.27 16.96 22.70
C PHE A 74 -4.07 15.46 22.99
N LYS A 75 -4.25 15.06 24.26
CA LYS A 75 -4.15 13.65 24.70
C LYS A 75 -5.24 12.78 24.08
N ALA A 76 -6.48 13.27 23.98
CA ALA A 76 -7.57 12.55 23.33
C ALA A 76 -7.30 12.33 21.83
N ASN A 77 -6.77 13.35 21.14
CA ASN A 77 -6.43 13.24 19.72
C ASN A 77 -5.29 12.24 19.49
N LEU A 78 -4.28 12.23 20.36
CA LEU A 78 -3.14 11.31 20.28
C LEU A 78 -3.57 9.86 20.52
N LEU A 79 -4.39 9.63 21.55
CA LEU A 79 -4.96 8.32 21.84
C LEU A 79 -5.85 7.82 20.70
N THR A 80 -6.70 8.70 20.15
CA THR A 80 -7.58 8.36 19.03
C THR A 80 -6.77 8.03 17.78
N SER A 81 -5.72 8.81 17.48
CA SER A 81 -4.82 8.54 16.35
C SER A 81 -4.05 7.23 16.53
N LEU A 82 -3.57 6.94 17.75
CA LEU A 82 -2.86 5.70 18.05
C LEU A 82 -3.75 4.48 17.89
N ILE A 83 -4.96 4.51 18.46
CA ILE A 83 -5.91 3.39 18.39
C ILE A 83 -6.37 3.18 16.95
N SER A 84 -6.57 4.27 16.21
CA SER A 84 -6.79 4.21 14.77
C SER A 84 -5.60 3.50 14.10
N ASP A 85 -4.40 4.03 14.12
CA ASP A 85 -3.27 3.41 13.42
C ASP A 85 -3.01 1.96 13.81
N LEU A 86 -3.19 1.63 15.09
CA LEU A 86 -3.04 0.27 15.61
C LEU A 86 -4.07 -0.71 15.06
N ILE A 87 -5.29 -0.27 14.77
CA ILE A 87 -6.36 -1.13 14.21
C ILE A 87 -6.31 -1.09 12.68
N TYR A 88 -6.17 0.10 12.11
CA TYR A 88 -6.21 0.32 10.68
C TYR A 88 -5.00 -0.30 9.99
N THR A 89 -3.78 -0.03 10.43
CA THR A 89 -2.57 -0.53 9.77
C THR A 89 -2.57 -2.05 9.57
N PRO A 90 -2.82 -2.90 10.60
CA PRO A 90 -2.86 -4.34 10.39
C PRO A 90 -4.02 -4.79 9.51
N ILE A 91 -5.22 -4.20 9.64
CA ILE A 91 -6.37 -4.57 8.79
C ILE A 91 -6.09 -4.22 7.33
N LEU A 92 -5.67 -2.99 7.07
CA LEU A 92 -5.40 -2.46 5.74
C LEU A 92 -4.27 -3.26 5.08
N THR A 93 -3.23 -3.59 5.84
CA THR A 93 -2.12 -4.36 5.30
C THR A 93 -2.45 -5.83 5.12
N LEU A 94 -3.24 -6.44 6.01
CA LEU A 94 -3.79 -7.79 5.78
C LEU A 94 -4.66 -7.82 4.54
N LEU A 95 -5.53 -6.83 4.35
CA LEU A 95 -6.41 -6.74 3.19
C LEU A 95 -5.61 -6.54 1.91
N MET A 96 -4.59 -5.69 1.93
CA MET A 96 -3.65 -5.52 0.83
C MET A 96 -2.87 -6.81 0.53
N VAL A 97 -2.36 -7.52 1.54
CA VAL A 97 -1.64 -8.79 1.39
C VAL A 97 -2.58 -9.88 0.87
N LEU A 98 -3.83 -9.94 1.34
CA LEU A 98 -4.83 -10.89 0.85
C LEU A 98 -5.24 -10.59 -0.59
N LEU A 99 -5.48 -9.32 -0.93
CA LEU A 99 -5.76 -8.93 -2.31
C LEU A 99 -4.56 -9.19 -3.22
N MET A 100 -3.36 -8.87 -2.76
CA MET A 100 -2.13 -9.13 -3.51
C MET A 100 -1.93 -10.62 -3.68
N THR A 101 -2.09 -11.46 -2.66
CA THR A 101 -1.94 -12.91 -2.80
C THR A 101 -2.99 -13.51 -3.73
N ASN A 102 -4.25 -13.05 -3.69
CA ASN A 102 -5.28 -13.52 -4.61
C ASN A 102 -5.06 -13.03 -6.05
N LEU A 103 -4.74 -11.75 -6.25
CA LEU A 103 -4.53 -11.15 -7.57
C LEU A 103 -3.23 -11.63 -8.21
N SER A 104 -2.14 -11.67 -7.43
CA SER A 104 -0.85 -12.18 -7.88
C SER A 104 -0.88 -13.67 -8.12
N ALA A 105 -1.54 -14.49 -7.29
CA ALA A 105 -1.70 -15.91 -7.58
C ALA A 105 -2.45 -16.13 -8.90
N GLY A 106 -3.44 -15.30 -9.22
CA GLY A 106 -4.14 -15.34 -10.50
C GLY A 106 -3.21 -15.06 -11.69
N GLN A 107 -2.49 -13.94 -11.67
CA GLN A 107 -1.56 -13.58 -12.75
C GLN A 107 -0.35 -14.53 -12.83
N LEU A 108 0.18 -14.96 -11.69
CA LEU A 108 1.31 -15.87 -11.62
C LEU A 108 0.93 -17.26 -12.14
N ARG A 109 -0.27 -17.77 -11.82
CA ARG A 109 -0.78 -19.02 -12.40
C ARG A 109 -0.88 -18.95 -13.92
N HIS A 110 -1.31 -17.81 -14.46
CA HIS A 110 -1.35 -17.62 -15.91
C HIS A 110 0.05 -17.64 -16.52
N GLN A 111 1.01 -16.92 -15.92
CA GLN A 111 2.40 -16.93 -16.40
C GLN A 111 3.05 -18.31 -16.28
N ILE A 112 2.81 -19.05 -15.19
CA ILE A 112 3.32 -20.41 -15.02
C ILE A 112 2.73 -21.35 -16.08
N ALA A 113 1.42 -21.26 -16.37
CA ALA A 113 0.78 -22.08 -17.40
C ALA A 113 1.31 -21.76 -18.80
N GLU A 114 1.58 -20.49 -19.09
CA GLU A 114 2.19 -20.05 -20.35
C GLU A 114 3.63 -20.59 -20.47
N LEU A 115 4.42 -20.52 -19.39
CA LEU A 115 5.78 -21.05 -19.37
C LEU A 115 5.81 -22.57 -19.55
N ASP A 116 4.87 -23.30 -18.93
CA ASP A 116 4.74 -24.75 -19.10
C ASP A 116 4.41 -25.11 -20.55
N THR A 117 3.59 -24.30 -21.21
CA THR A 117 3.27 -24.47 -22.63
C THR A 117 4.50 -24.22 -23.51
N GLN A 118 5.30 -23.18 -23.22
CA GLN A 118 6.54 -22.90 -23.95
C GLN A 118 7.59 -24.00 -23.77
N ILE A 119 7.75 -24.52 -22.54
CA ILE A 119 8.65 -25.65 -22.26
C ILE A 119 8.21 -26.89 -23.04
N ALA A 120 6.92 -27.21 -23.05
CA ALA A 120 6.40 -28.36 -23.79
C ALA A 120 6.64 -28.23 -25.31
N GLN A 121 6.45 -27.03 -25.87
CA GLN A 121 6.73 -26.77 -27.29
C GLN A 121 8.23 -26.93 -27.61
N LEU A 122 9.12 -26.42 -26.77
CA LEU A 122 10.57 -26.57 -26.96
C LEU A 122 11.03 -28.02 -26.83
N GLN A 123 10.45 -28.78 -25.89
CA GLN A 123 10.72 -30.21 -25.78
C GLN A 123 10.29 -30.96 -27.04
N GLN A 124 9.12 -30.64 -27.59
CA GLN A 124 8.66 -31.22 -28.86
C GLN A 124 9.58 -30.85 -30.04
N GLN A 125 10.09 -29.60 -30.07
CA GLN A 125 11.07 -29.19 -31.08
C GLN A 125 12.37 -29.98 -30.95
N ILE A 126 12.90 -30.16 -29.72
CA ILE A 126 14.09 -30.98 -29.47
C ILE A 126 13.90 -32.42 -29.97
N GLU A 127 12.75 -33.03 -29.71
CA GLU A 127 12.47 -34.41 -30.11
C GLU A 127 12.33 -34.59 -31.63
N SER A 128 12.01 -33.52 -32.35
CA SER A 128 11.95 -33.51 -33.82
C SER A 128 13.31 -33.30 -34.51
N ILE A 129 14.36 -32.93 -33.78
CA ILE A 129 15.68 -32.63 -34.35
C ILE A 129 16.51 -33.91 -34.51
N PRO A 130 17.13 -34.14 -35.68
CA PRO A 130 17.99 -35.29 -35.89
C PRO A 130 19.22 -35.27 -34.97
N PRO A 131 19.69 -36.44 -34.48
CA PRO A 131 20.71 -36.55 -33.44
C PRO A 131 22.10 -36.02 -33.84
N GLU A 132 22.35 -35.66 -35.11
CA GLU A 132 23.60 -35.04 -35.54
C GLU A 132 23.72 -33.55 -35.14
N GLN A 133 22.64 -32.89 -34.72
CA GLN A 133 22.63 -31.47 -34.29
C GLN A 133 22.74 -31.31 -32.77
N THR A 134 23.73 -31.94 -32.17
CA THR A 134 23.93 -31.95 -30.70
C THR A 134 24.07 -30.56 -30.09
N ASP A 135 24.71 -29.62 -30.80
CA ASP A 135 24.92 -28.25 -30.30
C ASP A 135 23.61 -27.47 -30.14
N SER A 136 22.68 -27.63 -31.09
CA SER A 136 21.35 -27.00 -31.02
C SER A 136 20.49 -27.61 -29.90
N ILE A 137 20.61 -28.93 -29.69
CA ILE A 137 19.94 -29.62 -28.58
C ILE A 137 20.45 -29.09 -27.23
N ASN A 138 21.77 -28.97 -27.05
CA ASN A 138 22.37 -28.45 -25.82
C ASN A 138 21.94 -27.00 -25.54
N GLN A 139 21.88 -26.15 -26.58
CA GLN A 139 21.43 -24.77 -26.43
C GLN A 139 19.97 -24.66 -25.99
N MET A 140 19.06 -25.45 -26.58
CA MET A 140 17.64 -25.44 -26.18
C MET A 140 17.44 -26.05 -24.79
N GLN A 141 18.20 -27.08 -24.44
CA GLN A 141 18.18 -27.64 -23.08
C GLN A 141 18.62 -26.61 -22.03
N ALA A 142 19.62 -25.79 -22.33
CA ALA A 142 20.02 -24.68 -21.47
C ALA A 142 18.90 -23.65 -21.29
N SER A 143 18.21 -23.25 -22.38
CA SER A 143 17.06 -22.35 -22.29
C SER A 143 15.89 -22.94 -21.48
N ILE A 144 15.62 -24.24 -21.60
CA ILE A 144 14.61 -24.94 -20.78
C ILE A 144 15.01 -24.89 -19.30
N ALA A 145 16.29 -25.10 -18.97
CA ALA A 145 16.77 -25.04 -17.59
C ALA A 145 16.62 -23.62 -16.98
N GLU A 146 16.89 -22.56 -17.76
CA GLU A 146 16.67 -21.18 -17.32
C GLU A 146 15.18 -20.88 -17.07
N MET A 147 14.30 -21.31 -17.97
CA MET A 147 12.84 -21.15 -17.81
C MET A 147 12.33 -21.92 -16.58
N GLN A 148 12.82 -23.14 -16.33
CA GLN A 148 12.50 -23.90 -15.13
C GLN A 148 13.01 -23.20 -13.86
N GLY A 149 14.21 -22.60 -13.90
CA GLY A 149 14.73 -21.78 -12.81
C GLY A 149 13.83 -20.59 -12.48
N ALA A 150 13.38 -19.86 -13.51
CA ALA A 150 12.44 -18.74 -13.36
C ALA A 150 11.07 -19.18 -12.79
N LYS A 151 10.54 -20.32 -13.24
CA LYS A 151 9.30 -20.91 -12.72
C LYS A 151 9.40 -21.23 -11.22
N ASN A 152 10.52 -21.83 -10.81
CA ASN A 152 10.75 -22.19 -9.41
C ASN A 152 10.85 -20.94 -8.54
N ALA A 153 11.60 -19.91 -8.98
CA ALA A 153 11.71 -18.64 -8.27
C ALA A 153 10.35 -17.92 -8.12
N MET A 154 9.51 -17.91 -9.15
CA MET A 154 8.16 -17.36 -9.08
C MET A 154 7.27 -18.11 -8.08
N THR A 155 7.35 -19.44 -8.06
CA THR A 155 6.55 -20.29 -7.16
C THR A 155 6.95 -20.10 -5.70
N GLU A 156 8.24 -19.89 -5.44
CA GLU A 156 8.78 -19.68 -4.09
C GLU A 156 8.54 -18.27 -3.53
N ALA A 157 8.26 -17.27 -4.37
CA ALA A 157 8.09 -15.88 -3.92
C ALA A 157 6.81 -15.64 -3.08
N ILE A 158 5.78 -16.48 -3.25
CA ILE A 158 4.48 -16.31 -2.57
C ILE A 158 4.55 -16.56 -1.04
N PRO A 159 5.11 -17.67 -0.53
CA PRO A 159 5.13 -17.95 0.90
C PRO A 159 6.10 -17.07 1.71
N GLN A 160 7.09 -16.43 1.07
CA GLN A 160 8.15 -15.67 1.75
C GLN A 160 7.69 -14.30 2.29
N PHE A 161 6.55 -13.80 1.81
CA PHE A 161 6.05 -12.47 2.18
C PHE A 161 5.43 -12.42 3.58
N LEU A 162 4.86 -13.53 4.05
CA LEU A 162 4.18 -13.59 5.35
C LEU A 162 5.13 -13.49 6.56
N PRO A 163 6.28 -14.21 6.60
CA PRO A 163 7.22 -14.08 7.71
C PRO A 163 8.00 -12.75 7.69
N SER A 164 8.19 -12.14 6.52
CA SER A 164 8.83 -10.83 6.39
C SER A 164 7.89 -9.66 6.71
N PHE A 165 6.58 -9.90 6.68
CA PHE A 165 5.56 -8.88 6.95
C PHE A 165 5.49 -8.46 8.43
N LEU A 166 5.52 -9.40 9.37
CA LEU A 166 5.34 -9.08 10.80
C LEU A 166 6.41 -8.12 11.36
N PRO A 167 7.72 -8.32 11.09
CA PRO A 167 8.75 -7.36 11.50
C PRO A 167 8.55 -5.98 10.85
N SER A 168 8.19 -5.95 9.57
CA SER A 168 7.95 -4.69 8.85
C SER A 168 6.79 -3.89 9.45
N LEU A 169 5.73 -4.58 9.90
CA LEU A 169 4.58 -3.95 10.55
C LEU A 169 4.98 -3.30 11.87
N VAL A 170 5.79 -3.98 12.69
CA VAL A 170 6.29 -3.42 13.95
C VAL A 170 7.12 -2.17 13.70
N VAL A 171 8.04 -2.22 12.73
CA VAL A 171 8.86 -1.06 12.34
C VAL A 171 7.99 0.10 11.85
N CYS A 172 7.00 -0.18 11.01
CA CYS A 172 6.06 0.81 10.49
C CYS A 172 5.25 1.47 11.62
N LEU A 173 4.79 0.69 12.60
CA LEU A 173 4.03 1.19 13.74
C LEU A 173 4.87 2.12 14.61
N ILE A 174 6.13 1.76 14.87
CA ILE A 174 7.05 2.59 15.65
C ILE A 174 7.37 3.90 14.91
N ILE A 175 7.77 3.82 13.64
CA ILE A 175 8.15 5.00 12.85
C ILE A 175 6.95 5.89 12.60
N GLY A 176 5.81 5.31 12.22
CA GLY A 176 4.55 6.02 11.98
C GLY A 176 4.09 6.77 13.23
N TYR A 177 4.16 6.13 14.40
CA TYR A 177 3.84 6.78 15.66
C TYR A 177 4.72 8.00 15.96
N ILE A 178 6.04 7.88 15.75
CA ILE A 178 6.98 9.00 15.93
C ILE A 178 6.66 10.14 14.95
N LEU A 179 6.40 9.82 13.68
CA LEU A 179 6.05 10.82 12.68
C LEU A 179 4.75 11.54 13.04
N ILE A 180 3.72 10.82 13.50
CA ILE A 180 2.45 11.43 13.93
C ILE A 180 2.68 12.38 15.09
N MET A 181 3.47 11.99 16.09
CA MET A 181 3.84 12.86 17.22
C MET A 181 4.50 14.18 16.76
N ILE A 182 5.29 14.14 15.68
CA ILE A 182 5.97 15.32 15.12
C ILE A 182 5.02 16.16 14.24
N PHE A 183 4.24 15.53 13.36
CA PHE A 183 3.43 16.23 12.37
C PHE A 183 2.08 16.72 12.89
N GLN A 184 1.46 16.02 13.84
CA GLN A 184 0.18 16.42 14.42
C GLN A 184 0.16 17.87 14.95
N PRO A 185 1.15 18.36 15.73
CA PRO A 185 1.16 19.75 16.18
C PRO A 185 1.32 20.75 15.02
N ILE A 186 2.00 20.38 13.93
CA ILE A 186 2.16 21.21 12.73
C ILE A 186 0.80 21.37 12.03
N PHE A 187 0.08 20.26 11.84
CA PHE A 187 -1.24 20.28 11.22
C PHE A 187 -2.26 21.07 12.04
N VAL A 188 -2.29 20.89 13.36
CA VAL A 188 -3.19 21.64 14.25
C VAL A 188 -2.91 23.15 14.15
N LYS A 189 -1.64 23.56 14.15
CA LYS A 189 -1.26 24.98 13.98
C LYS A 189 -1.69 25.55 12.63
N MET A 190 -1.61 24.75 11.56
CA MET A 190 -1.98 25.20 10.22
C MET A 190 -3.51 25.35 10.08
N VAL A 191 -4.28 24.43 10.65
CA VAL A 191 -5.76 24.46 10.61
C VAL A 191 -6.33 25.51 11.55
N MET A 192 -5.68 25.75 12.69
CA MET A 192 -6.16 26.71 13.70
C MET A 192 -5.72 28.14 13.45
N LYS A 193 -4.96 28.47 12.39
CA LYS A 193 -4.73 29.87 12.00
C LYS A 193 -6.09 30.52 11.74
N PRO A 194 -6.60 31.36 12.66
CA PRO A 194 -7.93 31.89 12.51
C PRO A 194 -7.84 33.03 11.50
N ASN A 195 -8.65 32.96 10.44
CA ASN A 195 -9.03 34.14 9.68
C ASN A 195 -9.91 34.99 10.62
N ILE A 196 -9.27 35.72 11.53
CA ILE A 196 -9.92 36.79 12.27
C ILE A 196 -10.07 37.91 11.24
N PRO A 197 -11.27 38.20 10.71
CA PRO A 197 -11.46 39.43 9.96
C PRO A 197 -11.06 40.60 10.88
N PRO A 198 -10.39 41.64 10.35
CA PRO A 198 -10.01 42.78 11.16
C PRO A 198 -11.24 43.28 11.90
N GLN A 199 -11.20 43.29 13.24
CA GLN A 199 -12.27 43.86 14.03
C GLN A 199 -12.46 45.30 13.58
N SER A 200 -13.65 45.62 13.09
CA SER A 200 -14.02 46.99 12.79
C SER A 200 -13.90 47.81 14.08
N PRO A 201 -13.34 49.03 14.01
CA PRO A 201 -13.12 49.87 15.18
C PRO A 201 -14.45 50.11 15.92
N PRO A 202 -14.41 50.23 17.26
CA PRO A 202 -15.61 50.48 18.06
C PRO A 202 -16.27 51.78 17.59
N GLU A 203 -17.57 51.71 17.28
CA GLU A 203 -18.38 52.90 17.00
C GLU A 203 -18.45 53.78 18.26
N PRO A 204 -18.31 55.11 18.12
CA PRO A 204 -18.24 56.07 19.23
C PRO A 204 -19.58 56.32 19.93
#